data_AF-A0A935K1M5-F1
#
_entry.id   AF-A0A935K1M5-F1
#
_cell.length_a   1.000
_cell.length_b   1.000
_cell.length_c   1.000
_cell.angle_alpha   90.00
_cell.angle_beta   90.00
_cell.angle_gamma   90.00
#
_symmetry.space_group_name_H-M   'P 1'
#
loop_
_entity.id
_entity.type
_entity.pdbx_description
1 polymer ?
#
loop_
_entity_poly.entity_id
_entity_poly.type
_entity_poly.pdbx_seq_one_letter_code
_entity_poly.pdbx_strand_id
1 'polypeptide(L)'
;MRVLAAIWAITLSTPLWADPCDELPKPSVTIKRIEEKIAFNTQYSYKSLTNMGAALARPGKQVLGLTRGNASVSFSMNTPAFIDRTGHWECSSPQITVTYGLSPITVYVAKEFPEGSCAYKEIYEHEMRHVKAYQTHIADIEKLLADALNARFATGSPWRGPVGQTRARLQQEMTERWTSFVQREFNRVEEAQARIDSPEEYERVANACDGEIKKRTR
;
A
#
# COMPACT_ATOMS: atom_id res chain seq x y z
N MET A 1 -49.08 62.39 -36.58
CA MET A 1 -49.14 61.01 -36.06
C MET A 1 -48.05 60.17 -36.72
N ARG A 2 -46.99 59.81 -35.99
CA ARG A 2 -45.98 58.84 -36.43
C ARG A 2 -46.08 57.64 -35.48
N VAL A 3 -46.46 56.49 -36.02
CA VAL A 3 -46.64 55.25 -35.26
C VAL A 3 -45.28 54.57 -35.11
N LEU A 4 -44.82 54.44 -33.86
CA LEU A 4 -43.64 53.66 -33.48
C LEU A 4 -44.00 52.17 -33.51
N ALA A 5 -43.38 51.41 -34.40
CA ALA A 5 -43.42 49.95 -34.36
C ALA A 5 -42.32 49.44 -33.42
N ALA A 6 -42.72 48.92 -32.25
CA ALA A 6 -41.82 48.28 -31.30
C ALA A 6 -41.60 46.82 -31.73
N ILE A 7 -40.38 46.48 -32.14
CA ILE A 7 -39.97 45.11 -32.44
C ILE A 7 -39.55 44.45 -31.12
N TRP A 8 -40.35 43.51 -30.63
CA TRP A 8 -40.01 42.65 -29.50
C TRP A 8 -39.06 41.54 -29.97
N ALA A 9 -37.80 41.58 -29.51
CA ALA A 9 -36.86 40.49 -29.69
C ALA A 9 -37.17 39.39 -28.66
N ILE A 10 -37.73 38.27 -29.11
CA ILE A 10 -37.91 37.07 -28.29
C ILE A 10 -36.56 36.34 -28.23
N THR A 11 -35.88 36.42 -27.09
CA THR A 11 -34.71 35.58 -26.80
C THR A 11 -35.16 34.16 -26.52
N LEU A 12 -34.94 33.25 -27.47
CA LEU A 12 -35.10 31.80 -27.26
C LEU A 12 -34.00 31.30 -26.31
N SER A 13 -34.32 31.20 -25.03
CA SER A 13 -33.48 30.49 -24.06
C SER A 13 -33.57 28.99 -24.35
N THR A 14 -32.56 28.40 -25.00
CA THR A 14 -32.48 26.94 -25.12
C THR A 14 -32.30 26.35 -23.73
N PRO A 15 -33.13 25.39 -23.29
CA PRO A 15 -32.91 24.72 -22.02
C PRO A 15 -31.56 24.00 -22.09
N LEU A 16 -30.63 24.36 -21.20
CA LEU A 16 -29.47 23.53 -20.89
C LEU A 16 -30.02 22.21 -20.32
N TRP A 17 -30.12 21.17 -21.14
CA TRP A 17 -30.40 19.83 -20.64
C TRP A 17 -29.21 19.42 -19.78
N ALA A 18 -29.48 19.06 -18.53
CA ALA A 18 -28.48 18.47 -17.66
C ALA A 18 -27.88 17.26 -18.36
N ASP A 19 -26.55 17.16 -18.36
CA ASP A 19 -25.89 16.01 -18.98
C ASP A 19 -26.24 14.77 -18.14
N PRO A 20 -26.84 13.71 -18.71
CA PRO A 20 -27.18 12.50 -17.95
C PRO A 20 -25.96 11.88 -17.24
N CYS A 21 -24.76 12.17 -17.71
CA CYS A 21 -23.54 11.76 -17.04
C CYS A 21 -23.36 12.43 -15.67
N ASP A 22 -23.89 13.65 -15.47
CA ASP A 22 -23.81 14.38 -14.20
C ASP A 22 -24.66 13.73 -13.09
N GLU A 23 -25.55 12.79 -13.43
CA GLU A 23 -26.29 11.98 -12.46
C GLU A 23 -25.43 10.87 -11.82
N LEU A 24 -24.29 10.53 -12.43
CA LEU A 24 -23.36 9.57 -11.85
C LEU A 24 -22.66 10.18 -10.62
N PRO A 25 -22.32 9.37 -9.60
CA PRO A 25 -21.47 9.84 -8.52
C PRO A 25 -20.15 10.37 -9.09
N LYS A 26 -19.47 11.25 -8.37
CA LYS A 26 -18.13 11.67 -8.76
C LYS A 26 -17.15 10.49 -8.62
N PRO A 27 -16.18 10.32 -9.52
CA PRO A 27 -15.11 9.34 -9.33
C PRO A 27 -14.43 9.54 -7.98
N SER A 28 -14.14 8.44 -7.28
CA SER A 28 -13.59 8.49 -5.93
C SER A 28 -12.52 7.43 -5.70
N VAL A 29 -11.60 7.74 -4.79
CA VAL A 29 -10.59 6.80 -4.31
C VAL A 29 -10.67 6.74 -2.78
N THR A 30 -10.75 5.52 -2.25
CA THR A 30 -10.65 5.22 -0.83
C THR A 30 -9.40 4.39 -0.57
N ILE A 31 -8.60 4.80 0.40
CA ILE A 31 -7.41 4.06 0.84
C ILE A 31 -7.74 3.34 2.15
N LYS A 32 -7.38 2.06 2.25
CA LYS A 32 -7.59 1.22 3.44
C LYS A 32 -6.30 0.53 3.82
N ARG A 33 -5.85 0.73 5.06
CA ARG A 33 -4.69 0.03 5.60
C ARG A 33 -5.09 -1.36 6.09
N ILE A 34 -4.25 -2.35 5.83
CA ILE A 34 -4.37 -3.68 6.45
C ILE A 34 -3.85 -3.58 7.89
N GLU A 35 -4.72 -3.89 8.84
CA GLU A 35 -4.39 -4.02 10.25
C GLU A 35 -4.41 -5.51 10.63
N GLU A 36 -3.25 -6.14 10.61
CA GLU A 36 -3.08 -7.54 11.00
C GLU A 36 -2.27 -7.67 12.30
N LYS A 37 -2.55 -8.75 13.03
CA LYS A 37 -1.77 -9.10 14.23
C LYS A 37 -0.41 -9.64 13.81
N ILE A 38 0.61 -9.28 14.57
CA ILE A 38 1.96 -9.82 14.41
C ILE A 38 1.95 -11.30 14.78
N ALA A 39 2.40 -12.14 13.87
CA ALA A 39 2.63 -13.55 14.14
C ALA A 39 4.02 -13.74 14.77
N PHE A 40 4.12 -14.65 15.73
CA PHE A 40 5.40 -15.02 16.36
C PHE A 40 5.73 -16.47 16.05
N ASN A 41 6.99 -16.74 15.72
CA ASN A 41 7.45 -18.09 15.43
C ASN A 41 8.85 -18.37 15.98
N THR A 42 8.92 -19.33 16.91
CA THR A 42 10.14 -19.73 17.62
C THR A 42 10.62 -21.13 17.23
N GLN A 43 10.13 -21.69 16.12
CA GLN A 43 10.36 -23.09 15.74
C GLN A 43 11.58 -23.28 14.84
N TYR A 44 12.11 -22.20 14.25
CA TYR A 44 13.25 -22.25 13.32
C TYR A 44 14.58 -22.08 14.06
N SER A 45 15.62 -22.77 13.61
CA SER A 45 16.98 -22.55 14.12
C SER A 45 17.60 -21.28 13.55
N TYR A 46 18.61 -20.72 14.21
CA TYR A 46 19.37 -19.58 13.67
C TYR A 46 19.96 -19.88 12.28
N LYS A 47 20.33 -21.14 12.00
CA LYS A 47 20.80 -21.57 10.67
C LYS A 47 19.70 -21.44 9.62
N SER A 48 18.47 -21.89 9.94
CA SER A 48 17.31 -21.73 9.08
C SER A 48 16.95 -20.26 8.88
N LEU A 49 16.99 -19.45 9.94
CA LEU A 49 16.75 -18.00 9.83
C LEU A 49 17.81 -17.32 8.95
N THR A 50 19.08 -17.70 9.09
CA THR A 50 20.19 -17.18 8.26
C THR A 50 19.98 -17.51 6.79
N ASN A 51 19.50 -18.70 6.46
CA ASN A 51 19.16 -19.07 5.09
C ASN A 51 17.94 -18.29 4.56
N MET A 52 16.91 -18.10 5.40
CA MET A 52 15.72 -17.32 5.02
C MET A 52 16.03 -15.84 4.81
N GLY A 53 16.93 -15.29 5.61
CA GLY A 53 17.39 -13.90 5.53
C GLY A 53 18.63 -13.72 4.65
N ALA A 54 19.06 -14.70 3.86
CA ALA A 54 20.36 -14.68 3.20
C ALA A 54 20.59 -13.46 2.27
N ALA A 55 19.54 -12.92 1.67
CA ALA A 55 19.62 -11.71 0.83
C ALA A 55 19.87 -10.43 1.66
N LEU A 56 19.51 -10.44 2.93
CA LEU A 56 19.62 -9.32 3.88
C LEU A 56 20.80 -9.50 4.84
N ALA A 57 21.21 -10.75 5.09
CA ALA A 57 22.28 -11.10 6.01
C ALA A 57 23.63 -10.62 5.48
N ARG A 58 24.43 -10.01 6.37
CA ARG A 58 25.80 -9.64 6.04
C ARG A 58 26.69 -10.89 5.92
N PRO A 59 27.67 -10.90 5.00
CA PRO A 59 28.60 -12.02 4.85
C PRO A 59 29.26 -12.38 6.19
N GLY A 60 29.17 -13.66 6.56
CA GLY A 60 29.77 -14.18 7.79
C GLY A 60 29.04 -13.84 9.09
N LYS A 61 27.83 -13.24 9.04
CA LYS A 61 27.00 -12.97 10.22
C LYS A 61 25.81 -13.95 10.28
N GLN A 62 25.46 -14.34 11.51
CA GLN A 62 24.33 -15.22 11.80
C GLN A 62 23.09 -14.38 12.08
N VAL A 63 21.93 -14.83 11.59
CA VAL A 63 20.63 -14.22 11.85
C VAL A 63 19.98 -14.94 13.03
N LEU A 64 19.80 -14.24 14.14
CA LEU A 64 19.30 -14.79 15.41
C LEU A 64 17.80 -14.57 15.60
N GLY A 65 17.31 -13.46 15.05
CA GLY A 65 15.90 -13.15 14.86
C GLY A 65 15.68 -12.67 13.43
N LEU A 66 14.44 -12.69 12.98
CA LEU A 66 14.08 -12.17 11.66
C LEU A 66 12.69 -11.59 11.71
N THR A 67 12.51 -10.38 11.19
CA THR A 67 11.18 -9.80 10.97
C THR A 67 10.88 -9.81 9.48
N ARG A 68 9.81 -10.51 9.10
CA ARG A 68 9.37 -10.61 7.70
C ARG A 68 7.97 -10.03 7.56
N GLY A 69 7.88 -8.87 6.89
CA GLY A 69 6.63 -8.30 6.44
C GLY A 69 6.43 -8.53 4.94
N ASN A 70 5.35 -9.19 4.55
CA ASN A 70 4.99 -9.34 3.15
C ASN A 70 4.11 -8.16 2.71
N ALA A 71 4.59 -7.34 1.78
CA ALA A 71 3.78 -6.28 1.19
C ALA A 71 2.57 -6.87 0.45
N SER A 72 1.39 -6.34 0.74
CA SER A 72 0.14 -6.73 0.12
C SER A 72 -0.60 -5.48 -0.36
N VAL A 73 -1.06 -5.53 -1.60
CA VAL A 73 -1.89 -4.51 -2.22
C VAL A 73 -3.01 -5.17 -3.02
N SER A 74 -4.22 -4.64 -2.90
CA SER A 74 -5.36 -5.06 -3.70
C SER A 74 -6.21 -3.86 -4.10
N PHE A 75 -6.81 -3.96 -5.28
CA PHE A 75 -7.68 -2.94 -5.84
C PHE A 75 -9.07 -3.54 -6.02
N SER A 76 -10.07 -2.91 -5.42
CA SER A 76 -11.49 -3.21 -5.64
C SER A 76 -12.15 -2.03 -6.32
N MET A 77 -12.96 -2.29 -7.34
CA MET A 77 -13.53 -1.24 -8.19
C MET A 77 -15.00 -1.51 -8.49
N ASN A 78 -15.82 -0.47 -8.29
CA ASN A 78 -17.16 -0.38 -8.84
C ASN A 78 -17.18 0.79 -9.83
N THR A 79 -17.70 0.61 -11.05
CA THR A 79 -17.69 1.65 -12.07
C THR A 79 -19.10 1.82 -12.63
N PRO A 80 -20.01 2.52 -11.93
CA PRO A 80 -21.29 2.94 -12.50
C PRO A 80 -21.08 3.64 -13.84
N ALA A 81 -21.90 3.29 -14.82
CA ALA A 81 -21.80 3.82 -16.16
C ALA A 81 -23.18 4.14 -16.75
N PHE A 82 -23.21 5.13 -17.63
CA PHE A 82 -24.37 5.53 -18.42
C PHE A 82 -23.98 5.47 -19.90
N ILE A 83 -24.76 4.75 -20.71
CA ILE A 83 -24.54 4.65 -22.15
C ILE A 83 -25.45 5.67 -22.84
N ASP A 84 -24.89 6.42 -23.78
CA ASP A 84 -25.63 7.42 -24.53
C ASP A 84 -26.68 6.80 -25.47
N ARG A 85 -27.56 7.62 -26.03
CA ARG A 85 -28.63 7.15 -26.93
C ARG A 85 -28.10 6.50 -28.21
N THR A 86 -26.88 6.82 -28.62
CA THR A 86 -26.26 6.24 -29.82
C THR A 86 -25.70 4.84 -29.58
N GLY A 87 -25.46 4.47 -28.31
CA GLY A 87 -24.85 3.20 -27.94
C GLY A 87 -23.35 3.12 -28.25
N HIS A 88 -22.75 4.23 -28.70
CA HIS A 88 -21.33 4.28 -29.04
C HIS A 88 -20.48 4.86 -27.92
N TRP A 89 -21.09 5.67 -27.04
CA TRP A 89 -20.37 6.37 -25.97
C TRP A 89 -20.93 6.00 -24.60
N GLU A 90 -20.05 5.88 -23.62
CA GLU A 90 -20.40 5.75 -22.22
C GLU A 90 -19.73 6.84 -21.38
N CYS A 91 -20.44 7.25 -20.34
CA CYS A 91 -19.86 7.90 -19.18
C CYS A 91 -19.66 6.87 -18.08
N SER A 92 -18.57 6.95 -17.34
CA SER A 92 -18.19 5.99 -16.31
C SER A 92 -17.64 6.72 -15.09
N SER A 93 -18.01 6.28 -13.90
CA SER A 93 -17.54 6.86 -12.64
C SER A 93 -16.83 5.83 -11.77
N PRO A 94 -15.49 5.70 -11.87
CA PRO A 94 -14.74 4.76 -11.05
C PRO A 94 -14.84 5.08 -9.54
N GLN A 95 -15.25 4.08 -8.77
CA GLN A 95 -15.22 4.07 -7.31
C GLN A 95 -14.18 3.03 -6.89
N ILE A 96 -12.99 3.50 -6.51
CA ILE A 96 -11.82 2.65 -6.30
C ILE A 96 -11.53 2.54 -4.81
N THR A 97 -11.39 1.32 -4.31
CA THR A 97 -10.85 1.04 -2.98
C THR A 97 -9.51 0.37 -3.13
N VAL A 98 -8.47 0.99 -2.56
CA VAL A 98 -7.12 0.42 -2.50
C VAL A 98 -6.88 -0.06 -1.08
N THR A 99 -6.66 -1.36 -0.92
CA THR A 99 -6.31 -1.96 0.37
C THR A 99 -4.82 -2.31 0.33
N TYR A 100 -4.04 -1.79 1.27
CA TYR A 100 -2.59 -1.94 1.29
C TYR A 100 -2.07 -2.17 2.72
N GLY A 101 -0.98 -2.91 2.87
CA GLY A 101 -0.29 -3.07 4.15
C GLY A 101 0.68 -4.25 4.15
N LEU A 102 1.01 -4.75 5.33
CA LEU A 102 1.77 -6.00 5.47
C LEU A 102 0.83 -7.12 5.87
N SER A 103 0.87 -8.22 5.12
CA SER A 103 0.05 -9.40 5.36
C SER A 103 0.73 -10.65 4.78
N PRO A 104 1.20 -11.59 5.63
CA PRO A 104 1.38 -11.46 7.08
C PRO A 104 2.63 -10.62 7.45
N ILE A 105 2.70 -10.20 8.71
CA ILE A 105 3.95 -9.81 9.37
C ILE A 105 4.30 -10.84 10.45
N THR A 106 5.48 -11.44 10.34
CA THR A 106 5.95 -12.48 11.24
C THR A 106 7.29 -12.11 11.85
N VAL A 107 7.39 -12.20 13.17
CA VAL A 107 8.62 -12.10 13.94
C VAL A 107 9.09 -13.50 14.31
N TYR A 108 10.33 -13.78 13.95
CA TYR A 108 11.01 -15.03 14.25
C TYR A 108 12.09 -14.78 15.29
N VAL A 109 12.19 -15.70 16.25
CA VAL A 109 13.35 -15.80 17.16
C VAL A 109 13.86 -17.23 17.07
N ALA A 110 15.17 -17.40 16.95
CA ALA A 110 15.76 -18.72 16.81
C ALA A 110 15.46 -19.61 18.03
N LYS A 111 15.08 -20.86 17.77
CA LYS A 111 14.65 -21.84 18.80
C LYS A 111 15.72 -22.15 19.84
N GLU A 112 16.99 -21.88 19.54
CA GLU A 112 18.11 -22.03 20.46
C GLU A 112 17.99 -21.10 21.68
N PHE A 113 17.18 -20.04 21.59
CA PHE A 113 16.93 -19.06 22.64
C PHE A 113 15.51 -19.26 23.23
N PRO A 114 15.37 -19.92 24.39
CA PRO A 114 14.07 -20.18 24.99
C PRO A 114 13.35 -18.88 25.36
N GLU A 115 12.04 -18.85 25.19
CA GLU A 115 11.20 -17.72 25.61
C GLU A 115 11.40 -17.41 27.10
N GLY A 116 11.49 -16.12 27.43
CA GLY A 116 11.79 -15.64 28.78
C GLY A 116 13.28 -15.62 29.16
N SER A 117 14.18 -16.19 28.35
CA SER A 117 15.63 -16.01 28.55
C SER A 117 16.05 -14.56 28.26
N CYS A 118 17.20 -14.14 28.83
CA CYS A 118 17.78 -12.84 28.51
C CYS A 118 18.03 -12.70 27.01
N ALA A 119 18.66 -13.71 26.39
CA ALA A 119 18.97 -13.69 24.97
C ALA A 119 17.71 -13.57 24.10
N TYR A 120 16.65 -14.30 24.44
CA TYR A 120 15.37 -14.20 23.73
C TYR A 120 14.81 -12.77 23.80
N LYS A 121 14.83 -12.16 24.98
CA LYS A 121 14.30 -10.80 25.18
C LYS A 121 15.06 -9.77 24.33
N GLU A 122 16.39 -9.82 24.34
CA GLU A 122 17.22 -8.92 23.53
C GLU A 122 16.97 -9.07 22.02
N ILE A 123 16.90 -10.30 21.53
CA ILE A 123 16.62 -10.58 20.11
C ILE A 123 15.20 -10.13 19.76
N TYR A 124 14.22 -10.46 20.59
CA TYR A 124 12.83 -10.07 20.39
C TYR A 124 12.66 -8.54 20.36
N GLU A 125 13.26 -7.82 21.29
CA GLU A 125 13.21 -6.36 21.34
C GLU A 125 13.88 -5.74 20.10
N HIS A 126 14.97 -6.34 19.62
CA HIS A 126 15.60 -5.97 18.35
C HIS A 126 14.62 -6.14 17.18
N GLU A 127 13.99 -7.31 17.04
CA GLU A 127 13.01 -7.59 15.99
C GLU A 127 11.79 -6.65 16.05
N MET A 128 11.35 -6.29 17.25
CA MET A 128 10.23 -5.34 17.40
C MET A 128 10.58 -3.92 16.91
N ARG A 129 11.86 -3.54 16.83
CA ARG A 129 12.26 -2.28 16.16
C ARG A 129 12.04 -2.35 14.65
N HIS A 130 12.31 -3.50 14.03
CA HIS A 130 12.01 -3.72 12.61
C HIS A 130 10.50 -3.66 12.34
N VAL A 131 9.68 -4.27 13.21
CA VAL A 131 8.20 -4.14 13.17
C VAL A 131 7.78 -2.67 13.25
N LYS A 132 8.36 -1.90 14.18
CA LYS A 132 8.01 -0.49 14.34
C LYS A 132 8.39 0.34 13.11
N ALA A 133 9.54 0.06 12.49
CA ALA A 133 9.94 0.71 11.24
C ALA A 133 8.96 0.40 10.10
N TYR A 134 8.52 -0.85 9.97
CA TYR A 134 7.47 -1.23 9.03
C TYR A 134 6.16 -0.47 9.27
N GLN A 135 5.65 -0.48 10.50
CA GLN A 135 4.39 0.17 10.84
C GLN A 135 4.43 1.68 10.60
N THR A 136 5.55 2.32 10.93
CA THR A 136 5.75 3.76 10.72
C THR A 136 5.77 4.08 9.23
N HIS A 137 6.56 3.34 8.45
CA HIS A 137 6.67 3.54 7.01
C HIS A 137 5.33 3.38 6.28
N ILE A 138 4.56 2.35 6.61
CA ILE A 138 3.23 2.14 6.00
C ILE A 138 2.29 3.29 6.30
N ALA A 139 2.36 3.83 7.52
CA ALA A 139 1.55 4.99 7.89
C ALA A 139 1.96 6.23 7.08
N ASP A 140 3.27 6.44 6.89
CA ASP A 140 3.81 7.61 6.20
C ASP A 140 3.47 7.62 4.70
N ILE A 141 3.43 6.45 4.05
CA ILE A 141 3.09 6.38 2.61
C ILE A 141 1.60 6.54 2.33
N GLU A 142 0.71 6.49 3.34
CA GLU A 142 -0.74 6.57 3.13
C GLU A 142 -1.16 7.81 2.33
N LYS A 143 -0.65 8.97 2.76
CA LYS A 143 -0.95 10.25 2.12
C LYS A 143 -0.41 10.29 0.69
N LEU A 144 0.79 9.77 0.48
CA LEU A 144 1.41 9.69 -0.86
C LEU A 144 0.55 8.85 -1.81
N LEU A 145 0.09 7.68 -1.36
CA LEU A 145 -0.79 6.82 -2.15
C LEU A 145 -2.13 7.51 -2.43
N ALA A 146 -2.74 8.10 -1.40
CA ALA A 146 -4.00 8.82 -1.52
C ALA A 146 -3.89 9.96 -2.55
N ASP A 147 -2.88 10.81 -2.43
CA ASP A 147 -2.71 11.97 -3.32
C ASP A 147 -2.45 11.52 -4.77
N ALA A 148 -1.56 10.53 -4.98
CA ALA A 148 -1.23 10.04 -6.31
C ALA A 148 -2.42 9.39 -7.02
N LEU A 149 -3.19 8.56 -6.31
CA LEU A 149 -4.36 7.88 -6.86
C LEU A 149 -5.52 8.86 -7.06
N ASN A 150 -5.78 9.77 -6.12
CA ASN A 150 -6.82 10.80 -6.30
C ASN A 150 -6.51 11.69 -7.50
N ALA A 151 -5.25 12.12 -7.68
CA ALA A 151 -4.85 12.93 -8.82
C ALA A 151 -5.12 12.24 -10.17
N ARG A 152 -4.99 10.90 -10.23
CA ARG A 152 -5.26 10.13 -11.45
C ARG A 152 -6.75 9.83 -11.66
N PHE A 153 -7.46 9.50 -10.58
CA PHE A 153 -8.76 8.84 -10.67
C PHE A 153 -9.95 9.70 -10.23
N ALA A 154 -9.76 10.59 -9.26
CA ALA A 154 -10.81 11.44 -8.71
C ALA A 154 -10.91 12.79 -9.45
N THR A 155 -11.15 12.74 -10.77
CA THR A 155 -11.08 13.89 -11.69
C THR A 155 -12.23 14.90 -11.56
N GLY A 156 -13.08 14.80 -10.54
CA GLY A 156 -14.20 15.71 -10.28
C GLY A 156 -15.44 15.51 -11.17
N SER A 157 -15.29 14.91 -12.35
CA SER A 157 -16.38 14.53 -13.26
C SER A 157 -16.23 13.09 -13.77
N PRO A 158 -17.33 12.42 -14.16
CA PRO A 158 -17.28 11.11 -14.81
C PRO A 158 -16.42 11.10 -16.07
N TRP A 159 -15.81 9.96 -16.33
CA TRP A 159 -14.97 9.70 -17.49
C TRP A 159 -15.85 9.43 -18.71
N ARG A 160 -15.38 9.80 -19.90
CA ARG A 160 -16.08 9.52 -21.16
C ARG A 160 -15.23 8.68 -22.08
N GLY A 161 -15.84 7.71 -22.75
CA GLY A 161 -15.15 6.85 -23.70
C GLY A 161 -16.10 5.97 -24.49
N PRO A 162 -15.56 5.14 -25.41
CA PRO A 162 -16.38 4.16 -26.12
C PRO A 162 -16.92 3.11 -25.14
N VAL A 163 -18.14 2.64 -25.42
CA VAL A 163 -18.83 1.63 -24.60
C VAL A 163 -17.94 0.41 -24.34
N GLY A 164 -17.90 -0.04 -23.08
CA GLY A 164 -17.24 -1.27 -22.65
C GLY A 164 -15.72 -1.18 -22.50
N GLN A 165 -15.09 -0.04 -22.80
CA GLN A 165 -13.62 0.08 -22.74
C GLN A 165 -13.13 0.54 -21.36
N THR A 166 -13.92 1.30 -20.61
CA THR A 166 -13.43 1.98 -19.40
C THR A 166 -12.96 0.99 -18.34
N ARG A 167 -13.77 -0.04 -18.05
CA ARG A 167 -13.46 -1.04 -17.01
C ARG A 167 -12.20 -1.84 -17.34
N ALA A 168 -12.06 -2.29 -18.59
CA ALA A 168 -10.92 -3.10 -19.02
C ALA A 168 -9.61 -2.30 -18.94
N ARG A 169 -9.63 -1.05 -19.43
CA ARG A 169 -8.47 -0.14 -19.34
C ARG A 169 -8.09 0.16 -17.90
N LEU A 170 -9.08 0.42 -17.05
CA LEU A 170 -8.83 0.71 -15.64
C LEU A 170 -8.19 -0.50 -14.95
N GLN A 171 -8.70 -1.71 -15.18
CA GLN A 171 -8.14 -2.94 -14.62
C GLN A 171 -6.69 -3.16 -15.08
N GLN A 172 -6.41 -2.91 -16.37
CA GLN A 172 -5.06 -3.00 -16.92
C GLN A 172 -4.12 -2.00 -16.25
N GLU A 173 -4.56 -0.74 -16.11
CA GLU A 173 -3.75 0.31 -15.46
C GLU A 173 -3.44 -0.04 -14.00
N MET A 174 -4.40 -0.63 -13.26
CA MET A 174 -4.15 -1.09 -11.88
C MET A 174 -3.04 -2.12 -11.83
N THR A 175 -3.13 -3.16 -12.67
CA THR A 175 -2.18 -4.28 -12.67
C THR A 175 -0.80 -3.86 -13.14
N GLU A 176 -0.71 -3.11 -14.25
CA GLU A 176 0.57 -2.83 -14.90
C GLU A 176 1.31 -1.66 -14.24
N ARG A 177 0.59 -0.63 -13.79
CA ARG A 177 1.19 0.62 -13.29
C ARG A 177 1.10 0.75 -11.78
N TRP A 178 -0.11 0.62 -11.22
CA TRP A 178 -0.35 1.01 -9.82
C TRP A 178 0.11 -0.03 -8.82
N THR A 179 -0.02 -1.32 -9.11
CA THR A 179 0.58 -2.39 -8.28
C THR A 179 2.09 -2.18 -8.10
N SER A 180 2.79 -1.96 -9.22
CA SER A 180 4.24 -1.73 -9.21
C SER A 180 4.63 -0.44 -8.49
N PHE A 181 3.82 0.62 -8.62
CA PHE A 181 4.03 1.87 -7.89
C PHE A 181 3.93 1.65 -6.38
N VAL A 182 2.84 1.03 -5.91
CA VAL A 182 2.64 0.75 -4.48
C VAL A 182 3.79 -0.12 -3.95
N GLN A 183 4.14 -1.20 -4.66
CA GLN A 183 5.24 -2.09 -4.24
C GLN A 183 6.58 -1.36 -4.08
N ARG A 184 6.91 -0.43 -4.98
CA ARG A 184 8.15 0.37 -4.84
C ARG A 184 8.12 1.26 -3.60
N GLU A 185 6.98 1.87 -3.29
CA GLU A 185 6.85 2.69 -2.08
C GLU A 185 7.00 1.84 -0.81
N PHE A 186 6.49 0.61 -0.79
CA PHE A 186 6.73 -0.33 0.31
C PHE A 186 8.22 -0.63 0.50
N ASN A 187 8.95 -0.91 -0.59
CA ASN A 187 10.35 -1.31 -0.52
C ASN A 187 11.28 -0.19 0.01
N ARG A 188 10.85 1.08 0.03
CA ARG A 188 11.65 2.18 0.59
C ARG A 188 11.92 2.03 2.10
N VAL A 189 11.16 1.18 2.80
CA VAL A 189 11.43 0.86 4.21
C VAL A 189 12.79 0.20 4.42
N GLU A 190 13.35 -0.46 3.39
CA GLU A 190 14.61 -1.21 3.48
C GLU A 190 15.77 -0.37 4.03
N GLU A 191 15.82 0.92 3.72
CA GLU A 191 16.85 1.81 4.24
C GLU A 191 16.73 2.01 5.76
N ALA A 192 15.49 2.14 6.26
CA ALA A 192 15.23 2.23 7.69
C ALA A 192 15.51 0.91 8.41
N GLN A 193 15.18 -0.23 7.77
CA GLN A 193 15.51 -1.56 8.29
C GLN A 193 17.03 -1.75 8.39
N ALA A 194 17.78 -1.40 7.35
CA ALA A 194 19.25 -1.53 7.32
C ALA A 194 19.97 -0.68 8.38
N ARG A 195 19.40 0.46 8.78
CA ARG A 195 19.92 1.29 9.88
C ARG A 195 19.77 0.61 11.25
N ILE A 196 18.74 -0.21 11.43
CA ILE A 196 18.53 -0.97 12.68
C ILE A 196 19.58 -2.08 12.81
N ASP A 197 19.91 -2.71 11.68
CA ASP A 197 20.94 -3.74 11.50
C ASP A 197 22.38 -3.17 11.42
N SER A 198 22.72 -2.17 12.25
CA SER A 198 24.06 -1.57 12.23
C SER A 198 25.13 -2.55 12.75
N PRO A 199 26.40 -2.44 12.31
CA PRO A 199 27.48 -3.29 12.85
C PRO A 199 27.59 -3.22 14.38
N GLU A 200 27.43 -2.02 14.93
CA GLU A 200 27.48 -1.74 16.37
C GLU A 200 26.35 -2.45 17.10
N GLU A 201 25.15 -2.50 16.52
CA GLU A 201 24.02 -3.22 17.08
C GLU A 201 24.25 -4.74 17.10
N TYR A 202 24.84 -5.30 16.03
CA TYR A 202 25.25 -6.71 16.02
C TYR A 202 26.24 -7.03 17.15
N GLU A 203 27.22 -6.15 17.38
CA GLU A 203 28.19 -6.33 18.46
C GLU A 203 27.56 -6.19 19.85
N ARG A 204 26.65 -5.22 20.03
CA ARG A 204 25.90 -5.04 21.26
C ARG A 204 25.10 -6.29 21.60
N VAL A 205 24.28 -6.77 20.66
CA VAL A 205 23.44 -7.97 20.86
C VAL A 205 24.31 -9.21 21.09
N ALA A 206 25.37 -9.42 20.30
CA ALA A 206 26.24 -10.58 20.47
C ALA A 206 27.00 -10.63 21.81
N ASN A 207 27.21 -9.48 22.46
CA ASN A 207 27.86 -9.37 23.77
C ASN A 207 26.87 -9.28 24.94
N ALA A 208 25.56 -9.19 24.67
CA ALA A 208 24.53 -9.16 25.70
C ALA A 208 24.44 -10.50 26.46
N CYS A 209 23.75 -10.46 27.61
CA CYS A 209 23.41 -11.65 28.40
C CYS A 209 24.63 -12.52 28.78
N ASP A 210 25.72 -11.88 29.24
CA ASP A 210 26.96 -12.55 29.65
C ASP A 210 27.53 -13.52 28.60
N GLY A 211 27.34 -13.18 27.32
CA GLY A 211 27.79 -13.98 26.19
C GLY A 211 26.99 -15.27 25.95
N GLU A 212 25.80 -15.41 26.54
CA GLU A 212 24.87 -16.52 26.29
C GLU A 212 24.63 -16.71 24.79
N ILE A 213 24.45 -15.61 24.05
CA ILE A 213 24.21 -15.62 22.62
C ILE A 213 25.34 -16.34 21.88
N LYS A 214 26.60 -15.97 22.15
CA LYS A 214 27.77 -16.62 21.56
C LYS A 214 27.92 -18.10 21.95
N LYS A 215 27.46 -18.50 23.14
CA LYS A 215 27.55 -19.91 23.59
C LYS A 215 26.58 -20.81 22.82
N ARG A 216 25.39 -20.29 22.48
CA ARG A 216 24.30 -21.04 21.83
C ARG A 216 24.40 -21.07 20.29
N THR A 217 25.28 -20.26 19.71
CA THR A 217 25.46 -20.17 18.25
C THR A 217 26.79 -20.72 17.74
N ARG A 218 27.56 -21.37 18.61
CA ARG A 218 28.76 -22.15 18.27
C ARG A 218 28.43 -23.50 17.64
#